data_AF-A0A538GGX6-F1
#
_entry.id   AF-A0A538GGX6-F1
#
_cell.length_a   1.000
_cell.length_b   1.000
_cell.length_c   1.000
_cell.angle_alpha   90.00
_cell.angle_beta   90.00
_cell.angle_gamma   90.00
#
_symmetry.space_group_name_H-M   'P 1'
#
loop_
_entity.id
_entity.type
_entity.pdbx_description
1 polymer ?
#
loop_
_entity_poly.entity_id
_entity_poly.type
_entity_poly.pdbx_seq_one_letter_code
_entity_poly.pdbx_strand_id
1 'polypeptide(L)'
;MSASPIEDSPCRECGEELAPGARFCSSCGTPVGELPPVETVPGPVVHESVEQRWLGLPARFVLLCLGFAAFGAAIGLFATGSWAWGIVLLLLAIVLLAALGEATRRSADAWMQHSSRLAADGRAHAATTAEVWRTRLDAALNRWRTRSRLDAISVERGPALQALGDAVWRGDTSAEREARQRLVALEQEGKRIEDELAVRLAGADERIRRARLPVQDTLMVTPNEPSAPYPPPDEGNPPQPAQVPEPYPPPDEGTPPVPEPDPGQTESE
;
A
#
# COMPACT_ATOMS: atom_id res chain seq x y z
N MET A 1 -28.90 6.06 47.69
CA MET A 1 -29.80 6.67 46.69
C MET A 1 -31.11 5.90 46.75
N SER A 2 -32.12 6.45 47.42
CA SER A 2 -33.40 5.79 47.64
C SER A 2 -34.38 6.28 46.57
N ALA A 3 -34.72 5.42 45.61
CA ALA A 3 -35.82 5.68 44.68
C ALA A 3 -37.12 5.24 45.36
N SER A 4 -38.05 6.17 45.58
CA SER A 4 -39.39 5.86 46.04
C SER A 4 -40.11 4.96 45.02
N PRO A 5 -40.86 3.93 45.45
CA PRO A 5 -41.71 3.16 44.54
C PRO A 5 -42.80 4.08 43.98
N ILE A 6 -42.90 4.13 42.65
CA ILE A 6 -43.99 4.82 41.95
C ILE A 6 -45.23 3.96 42.12
N GLU A 7 -46.26 4.51 42.79
CA GLU A 7 -47.55 3.86 42.97
C GLU A 7 -48.25 3.57 41.63
N ASP A 8 -49.08 2.52 41.65
CA ASP A 8 -49.89 2.01 40.55
C ASP A 8 -50.77 3.12 39.96
N SER A 9 -50.27 3.77 38.91
CA SER A 9 -51.00 4.79 38.15
C SER A 9 -51.30 4.28 36.76
N PRO A 10 -52.48 4.57 36.19
CA PRO A 10 -52.80 4.16 34.83
C PRO A 10 -51.92 4.92 33.82
N CYS A 11 -51.65 4.28 32.68
CA CYS A 11 -50.90 4.90 31.60
C CYS A 11 -51.59 6.21 31.15
N ARG A 12 -50.86 7.31 31.07
CA ARG A 12 -51.40 8.62 30.66
C ARG A 12 -51.91 8.64 29.21
N GLU A 13 -51.43 7.74 28.37
CA GLU A 13 -51.74 7.72 26.95
C GLU A 13 -52.88 6.75 26.61
N CYS A 14 -52.86 5.53 27.14
CA CYS A 14 -53.86 4.49 26.82
C CYS A 14 -54.79 4.12 27.97
N GLY A 15 -54.52 4.58 29.20
CA GLY A 15 -55.34 4.30 30.39
C GLY A 15 -55.17 2.91 31.00
N GLU A 16 -54.33 2.04 30.42
CA GLU A 16 -54.09 0.68 30.93
C GLU A 16 -53.36 0.70 32.29
N GLU A 17 -53.68 -0.24 33.18
CA GLU A 17 -52.99 -0.42 34.46
C GLU A 17 -51.52 -0.81 34.20
N LEU A 18 -50.61 -0.03 34.78
CA LEU A 18 -49.18 -0.26 34.64
C LEU A 18 -48.72 -1.25 35.71
N ALA A 19 -47.93 -2.25 35.30
CA ALA A 19 -47.30 -3.15 36.24
C ALA A 19 -46.34 -2.37 37.17
N PRO A 20 -46.25 -2.73 38.47
CA PRO A 20 -45.42 -2.02 39.43
C PRO A 20 -43.95 -2.01 38.98
N GLY A 21 -43.39 -0.82 38.78
CA GLY A 21 -42.02 -0.62 38.30
C GLY A 21 -41.80 -0.71 36.78
N ALA A 22 -42.86 -0.76 35.97
CA ALA A 22 -42.74 -0.77 34.51
C ALA A 22 -42.18 0.57 33.98
N ARG A 23 -41.12 0.50 33.17
CA ARG A 23 -40.52 1.67 32.49
C ARG A 23 -41.27 2.07 31.21
N PHE A 24 -42.05 1.15 30.66
CA PHE A 24 -42.83 1.33 29.44
C PHE A 24 -44.19 0.64 29.61
N CYS A 25 -45.24 1.19 29.03
CA CYS A 25 -46.54 0.54 28.97
C CYS A 25 -46.48 -0.69 28.06
N SER A 26 -46.95 -1.85 28.55
CA SER A 26 -47.00 -3.10 27.78
C SER A 26 -48.03 -3.07 26.64
N SER A 27 -49.06 -2.22 26.75
CA SER A 27 -50.14 -2.12 25.77
C SER A 27 -49.79 -1.17 24.61
N CYS A 28 -49.30 0.03 24.91
CA CYS A 28 -49.04 1.07 23.90
C CYS A 28 -47.57 1.40 23.67
N GLY A 29 -46.64 0.88 24.48
CA GLY A 29 -45.20 1.12 24.35
C GLY A 29 -44.70 2.48 24.88
N THR A 30 -45.59 3.34 25.36
CA THR A 30 -45.22 4.67 25.85
C THR A 30 -44.35 4.58 27.12
N PRO A 31 -43.21 5.29 27.19
CA PRO A 31 -42.37 5.32 28.40
C PRO A 31 -43.13 5.95 29.57
N VAL A 32 -43.01 5.33 30.73
CA VAL A 32 -43.66 5.77 31.97
C VAL A 32 -42.58 6.43 32.83
N GLY A 33 -42.59 7.76 32.82
CA GLY A 33 -41.66 8.60 33.59
C GLY A 33 -40.80 9.50 32.72
N GLU A 34 -40.34 10.60 33.31
CA GLU A 34 -39.32 11.47 32.73
C GLU A 34 -38.04 10.63 32.59
N LEU A 35 -37.67 10.24 31.37
CA LEU A 35 -36.34 9.68 31.16
C LEU A 35 -35.34 10.76 31.62
N PRO A 36 -34.34 10.42 32.47
CA PRO A 36 -33.22 11.34 32.66
C PRO A 36 -32.67 11.65 31.28
N PRO A 37 -32.27 12.91 30.99
CA PRO A 37 -31.79 13.28 29.68
C PRO A 37 -30.69 12.29 29.31
N VAL A 38 -30.96 11.47 28.30
CA VAL A 38 -29.93 10.65 27.67
C VAL A 38 -28.96 11.67 27.12
N GLU A 39 -27.83 11.85 27.80
CA GLU A 39 -26.64 12.45 27.21
C GLU A 39 -26.35 11.59 25.99
N THR A 40 -26.83 12.06 24.83
CA THR A 40 -26.33 11.63 23.54
C THR A 40 -24.88 12.08 23.53
N VAL A 41 -24.00 11.23 24.06
CA VAL A 41 -22.57 11.30 23.78
C VAL A 41 -22.49 11.39 22.25
N PRO A 42 -21.84 12.42 21.67
CA PRO A 42 -21.58 12.48 20.25
C PRO A 42 -20.52 11.41 19.91
N GLY A 43 -20.91 10.15 20.07
CA GLY A 43 -20.23 9.03 19.47
C GLY A 43 -20.60 9.01 17.99
N PRO A 44 -19.64 8.75 17.09
CA PRO A 44 -19.96 8.59 15.68
C PRO A 44 -20.92 7.42 15.54
N VAL A 45 -22.20 7.72 15.29
CA VAL A 45 -23.16 6.71 14.86
C VAL A 45 -22.72 6.32 13.45
N VAL A 46 -22.01 5.20 13.37
CA VAL A 46 -21.59 4.61 12.11
C VAL A 46 -22.87 4.14 11.42
N HIS A 47 -23.37 4.98 10.51
CA HIS A 47 -24.41 4.57 9.60
C HIS A 47 -23.82 3.54 8.65
N GLU A 48 -24.06 2.26 8.93
CA GLU A 48 -23.73 1.19 8.01
C GLU A 48 -24.75 1.22 6.87
N SER A 49 -24.42 1.94 5.81
CA SER A 49 -25.23 1.97 4.60
C SER A 49 -25.11 0.61 3.90
N VAL A 50 -26.18 -0.17 3.95
CA VAL A 50 -26.31 -1.40 3.17
C VAL A 50 -26.53 -1.01 1.71
N GLU A 51 -25.44 -0.79 0.96
CA GLU A 51 -25.52 -0.72 -0.50
C GLU A 51 -26.02 -2.08 -1.00
N GLN A 52 -27.16 -2.09 -1.71
CA GLN A 52 -27.67 -3.29 -2.36
C GLN A 52 -26.71 -3.71 -3.48
N ARG A 53 -25.77 -4.59 -3.12
CA ARG A 53 -24.81 -5.21 -4.02
C ARG A 53 -25.52 -6.29 -4.83
N TRP A 54 -25.94 -5.98 -6.05
CA TRP A 54 -26.35 -7.01 -6.99
C TRP A 54 -25.16 -7.93 -7.31
N LEU A 55 -25.25 -9.21 -6.94
CA LEU A 55 -24.24 -10.25 -7.22
C LEU A 55 -22.84 -9.98 -6.61
N GLY A 56 -22.73 -9.17 -5.56
CA GLY A 56 -21.44 -8.82 -4.93
C GLY A 56 -20.59 -7.83 -5.73
N LEU A 57 -21.04 -7.40 -6.90
CA LEU A 57 -20.39 -6.38 -7.73
C LEU A 57 -21.09 -5.03 -7.54
N PRO A 58 -20.35 -3.91 -7.44
CA PRO A 58 -21.00 -2.60 -7.39
C PRO A 58 -21.74 -2.34 -8.70
N ALA A 59 -22.94 -1.74 -8.66
CA ALA A 59 -23.75 -1.48 -9.85
C ALA A 59 -22.99 -0.74 -10.97
N ARG A 60 -22.05 0.14 -10.60
CA ARG A 60 -21.12 0.83 -11.51
C ARG A 60 -20.20 -0.11 -12.30
N PHE A 61 -19.74 -1.21 -11.71
CA PHE A 61 -18.91 -2.20 -12.41
C PHE A 61 -19.74 -2.97 -13.43
N VAL A 62 -20.98 -3.32 -13.10
CA VAL A 62 -21.89 -4.00 -14.03
C VAL A 62 -22.15 -3.12 -15.26
N LEU A 63 -22.44 -1.82 -15.06
CA LEU A 63 -22.64 -0.86 -16.15
C LEU A 63 -21.38 -0.69 -17.02
N LEU A 64 -20.19 -0.63 -16.40
CA LEU A 64 -18.92 -0.58 -17.14
C LEU A 64 -18.71 -1.82 -18.00
N CYS A 65 -18.84 -3.01 -17.41
CA CYS A 65 -18.67 -4.27 -18.13
C CYS A 65 -19.65 -4.38 -19.31
N LEU A 66 -20.91 -3.97 -19.11
CA LEU A 66 -21.94 -4.02 -20.14
C LEU A 66 -21.67 -3.00 -21.26
N GLY A 67 -21.19 -1.79 -20.92
CA GLY A 67 -20.76 -0.79 -21.90
C GLY A 67 -19.57 -1.27 -22.75
N PHE A 68 -18.54 -1.85 -22.14
CA PHE A 68 -17.39 -2.41 -22.86
C PHE A 68 -17.78 -3.60 -23.74
N ALA A 69 -18.64 -4.50 -23.25
CA ALA A 69 -19.13 -5.62 -24.02
C ALA A 69 -19.93 -5.16 -25.26
N ALA A 70 -20.80 -4.17 -25.09
CA ALA A 70 -21.56 -3.58 -26.20
C ALA A 70 -20.63 -2.91 -27.24
N PHE A 71 -19.60 -2.20 -26.78
CA PHE A 71 -18.61 -1.59 -27.66
C PHE A 71 -17.78 -2.63 -28.45
N GLY A 72 -17.32 -3.69 -27.78
CA GLY A 72 -16.62 -4.79 -28.45
C GLY A 72 -17.49 -5.50 -29.49
N ALA A 73 -18.76 -5.75 -29.15
CA ALA A 73 -19.72 -6.31 -30.10
C ALA A 73 -19.96 -5.40 -31.31
N ALA A 74 -20.03 -4.07 -31.09
CA ALA A 74 -20.15 -3.09 -32.17
C ALA A 74 -18.96 -3.14 -33.14
N ILE A 75 -17.72 -3.25 -32.63
CA ILE A 75 -16.51 -3.40 -33.45
C ILE A 75 -16.58 -4.70 -34.28
N GLY A 76 -16.96 -5.81 -33.66
CA GLY A 76 -17.11 -7.09 -34.35
C GLY A 76 -18.12 -7.03 -35.49
N LEU A 77 -19.29 -6.42 -35.25
CA LEU A 77 -20.36 -6.26 -36.25
C LEU A 77 -19.96 -5.33 -37.41
N PHE A 78 -19.06 -4.38 -37.15
CA PHE A 78 -18.51 -3.52 -38.20
C PHE A 78 -17.56 -4.31 -39.10
N ALA A 79 -16.76 -5.22 -38.52
CA ALA A 79 -15.88 -6.12 -39.28
C ALA A 79 -16.66 -7.12 -40.14
N THR A 80 -17.85 -7.55 -39.72
CA THR A 80 -18.72 -8.47 -40.49
C THR A 80 -19.60 -7.78 -41.54
N GLY A 81 -19.45 -6.47 -41.76
CA GLY A 81 -20.18 -5.72 -42.79
C GLY A 81 -21.63 -5.35 -42.42
N SER A 82 -22.08 -5.69 -41.22
CA SER A 82 -23.40 -5.33 -40.68
C SER A 82 -23.40 -3.94 -40.02
N TRP A 83 -23.04 -2.94 -40.82
CA TRP A 83 -23.00 -1.51 -40.45
C TRP A 83 -24.22 -0.99 -39.66
N ALA A 84 -25.45 -1.38 -40.03
CA ALA A 84 -26.65 -0.95 -39.32
C ALA A 84 -26.68 -1.41 -37.84
N TRP A 85 -26.36 -2.68 -37.57
CA TRP A 85 -26.32 -3.22 -36.20
C TRP A 85 -25.13 -2.69 -35.40
N GLY A 86 -24.00 -2.43 -36.07
CA GLY A 86 -22.83 -1.79 -35.46
C GLY A 86 -23.15 -0.39 -34.91
N ILE A 87 -23.86 0.43 -35.69
CA ILE A 87 -24.27 1.79 -35.25
C ILE A 87 -25.22 1.71 -34.05
N VAL A 88 -26.19 0.80 -34.06
CA VAL A 88 -27.15 0.64 -32.96
C VAL A 88 -26.45 0.25 -31.65
N LEU A 89 -25.53 -0.72 -31.68
CA LEU A 89 -24.78 -1.11 -30.49
C LEU A 89 -23.82 -0.03 -30.01
N LEU A 90 -23.23 0.74 -30.92
CA LEU A 90 -22.36 1.85 -30.56
C LEU A 90 -23.15 2.96 -29.84
N LEU A 91 -24.36 3.30 -30.33
CA LEU A 91 -25.25 4.23 -29.63
C LEU A 91 -25.68 3.70 -28.26
N LEU A 92 -26.01 2.41 -28.15
CA LEU A 92 -26.33 1.78 -26.87
C LEU A 92 -25.16 1.87 -25.88
N ALA A 93 -23.94 1.58 -26.33
CA ALA A 93 -22.74 1.70 -25.52
C ALA A 93 -22.51 3.14 -25.03
N ILE A 94 -22.70 4.13 -25.91
CA ILE A 94 -22.60 5.55 -25.54
C ILE A 94 -23.64 5.91 -24.46
N VAL A 95 -24.89 5.48 -24.62
CA VAL A 95 -25.95 5.75 -23.63
C VAL A 95 -25.64 5.11 -22.29
N LEU A 96 -25.13 3.87 -22.27
CA LEU A 96 -24.73 3.19 -21.03
C LEU A 96 -23.56 3.89 -20.33
N LEU A 97 -22.57 4.34 -21.09
CA LEU A 97 -21.43 5.10 -20.56
C LEU A 97 -21.85 6.49 -20.06
N ALA A 98 -22.81 7.15 -20.75
CA ALA A 98 -23.38 8.41 -20.29
C ALA A 98 -24.20 8.21 -19.00
N ALA A 99 -24.99 7.15 -18.90
CA ALA A 99 -25.74 6.80 -17.69
C ALA A 99 -24.81 6.51 -16.51
N LEU A 100 -23.68 5.83 -16.76
CA LEU A 100 -22.62 5.65 -15.78
C LEU A 100 -21.99 6.98 -15.37
N GLY A 101 -21.71 7.87 -16.33
CA GLY A 101 -21.21 9.21 -16.07
C GLY A 101 -22.16 10.03 -15.21
N GLU A 102 -23.47 9.93 -15.46
CA GLU A 102 -24.50 10.64 -14.71
C GLU A 102 -24.69 10.05 -13.30
N ALA A 103 -24.65 8.72 -13.18
CA ALA A 103 -24.71 8.03 -11.89
C ALA A 103 -23.49 8.36 -11.02
N THR A 104 -22.29 8.43 -11.63
CA THR A 104 -21.08 8.85 -10.90
C THR A 104 -21.15 10.34 -10.52
N ARG A 105 -21.66 11.23 -11.39
CA ARG A 105 -21.87 12.65 -11.08
C ARG A 105 -22.85 12.88 -9.93
N ARG A 106 -24.03 12.24 -9.95
CA ARG A 106 -25.01 12.37 -8.86
C ARG A 106 -24.50 11.83 -7.52
N SER A 107 -23.73 10.74 -7.57
CA SER A 107 -23.06 10.22 -6.36
C SER A 107 -21.93 11.15 -5.90
N ALA A 108 -21.24 11.83 -6.82
CA ALA A 108 -20.19 12.79 -6.50
C ALA A 108 -20.76 14.04 -5.82
N ASP A 109 -21.92 14.54 -6.23
CA ASP A 109 -22.59 15.69 -5.60
C ASP A 109 -23.12 15.35 -4.20
N ALA A 110 -23.70 14.16 -4.00
CA ALA A 110 -24.12 13.67 -2.69
C ALA A 110 -22.92 13.40 -1.76
N TRP A 111 -21.82 12.88 -2.32
CA TRP A 111 -20.57 12.69 -1.60
C TRP A 111 -19.90 14.03 -1.24
N MET A 112 -19.93 15.04 -2.12
CA MET A 112 -19.36 16.37 -1.90
C MET A 112 -19.90 17.06 -0.63
N GLN A 113 -21.17 16.81 -0.28
CA GLN A 113 -21.80 17.37 0.92
C GLN A 113 -21.36 16.67 2.21
N HIS A 114 -20.94 15.39 2.16
CA HIS A 114 -20.44 14.63 3.32
C HIS A 114 -18.90 14.58 3.39
N SER A 115 -18.21 14.92 2.30
CA SER A 115 -16.77 14.72 2.11
C SER A 115 -15.91 15.94 2.40
N SER A 116 -16.45 17.07 2.87
CA SER A 116 -15.60 18.22 3.26
C SER A 116 -14.58 17.85 4.35
N ARG A 117 -14.87 16.83 5.18
CA ARG A 117 -13.94 16.27 6.18
C ARG A 117 -13.04 15.16 5.62
N LEU A 118 -13.50 14.35 4.66
CA LEU A 118 -12.71 13.26 4.04
C LEU A 118 -11.88 13.70 2.82
N ALA A 119 -12.15 14.86 2.23
CA ALA A 119 -11.44 15.40 1.07
C ALA A 119 -10.13 16.12 1.44
N ALA A 120 -9.92 16.43 2.72
CA ALA A 120 -8.62 16.83 3.25
C ALA A 120 -7.67 15.61 3.29
N ASP A 121 -8.13 14.48 3.82
CA ASP A 121 -7.37 13.22 3.89
C ASP A 121 -7.23 12.54 2.51
N GLY A 122 -8.28 12.59 1.68
CA GLY A 122 -8.31 11.96 0.36
C GLY A 122 -7.32 12.56 -0.64
N ARG A 123 -6.98 13.86 -0.54
CA ARG A 123 -5.96 14.48 -1.41
C ARG A 123 -4.54 14.12 -1.00
N ALA A 124 -4.28 13.97 0.30
CA ALA A 124 -3.01 13.48 0.82
C ALA A 124 -2.77 12.00 0.41
N HIS A 125 -3.82 11.18 0.37
CA HIS A 125 -3.74 9.80 -0.09
C HIS A 125 -3.79 9.63 -1.62
N ALA A 126 -4.47 10.51 -2.37
CA ALA A 126 -4.53 10.45 -3.83
C ALA A 126 -3.20 10.83 -4.50
N ALA A 127 -2.47 11.82 -3.97
CA ALA A 127 -1.17 12.21 -4.51
C ALA A 127 -0.13 11.08 -4.29
N THR A 128 -0.11 10.48 -3.10
CA THR A 128 0.80 9.39 -2.76
C THR A 128 0.46 8.08 -3.51
N THR A 129 -0.82 7.77 -3.71
CA THR A 129 -1.22 6.58 -4.48
C THR A 129 -0.91 6.67 -5.97
N ALA A 130 -1.06 7.85 -6.58
CA ALA A 130 -0.73 8.04 -8.00
C ALA A 130 0.78 7.88 -8.28
N GLU A 131 1.64 8.37 -7.39
CA GLU A 131 3.10 8.22 -7.50
C GLU A 131 3.55 6.77 -7.24
N VAL A 132 2.94 6.08 -6.28
CA VAL A 132 3.19 4.65 -6.04
C VAL A 132 2.73 3.80 -7.23
N TRP A 133 1.63 4.16 -7.89
CA TRP A 133 1.15 3.43 -9.06
C TRP A 133 2.07 3.61 -10.27
N ARG A 134 2.51 4.85 -10.55
CA ARG A 134 3.45 5.13 -11.64
C ARG A 134 4.79 4.45 -11.43
N THR A 135 5.33 4.47 -10.21
CA THR A 135 6.58 3.77 -9.88
C THR A 135 6.47 2.26 -10.01
N ARG A 136 5.33 1.66 -9.64
CA ARG A 136 5.07 0.23 -9.85
C ARG A 136 4.92 -0.16 -11.32
N LEU A 137 4.20 0.63 -12.11
CA LEU A 137 4.07 0.39 -13.54
C LEU A 137 5.43 0.45 -14.25
N ASP A 138 6.23 1.46 -13.94
CA ASP A 138 7.57 1.62 -14.54
C ASP A 138 8.51 0.47 -14.12
N ALA A 139 8.49 0.06 -12.85
CA ALA A 139 9.23 -1.12 -12.39
C ALA A 139 8.79 -2.42 -13.10
N ALA A 140 7.48 -2.59 -13.35
CA ALA A 140 6.95 -3.76 -14.04
C ALA A 140 7.38 -3.81 -15.52
N LEU A 141 7.32 -2.69 -16.23
CA LEU A 141 7.76 -2.59 -17.63
C LEU A 141 9.27 -2.84 -17.76
N ASN A 142 10.07 -2.27 -16.86
CA ASN A 142 11.51 -2.49 -16.85
C ASN A 142 11.86 -3.95 -16.55
N ARG A 143 11.18 -4.61 -15.59
CA ARG A 143 11.35 -6.05 -15.33
C ARG A 143 10.99 -6.89 -16.55
N TRP A 144 9.89 -6.58 -17.24
CA TRP A 144 9.48 -7.30 -18.44
C TRP A 144 10.51 -7.18 -19.56
N ARG A 145 11.01 -5.97 -19.82
CA ARG A 145 12.02 -5.70 -20.85
C ARG A 145 13.38 -6.33 -20.52
N THR A 146 13.76 -6.40 -19.25
CA THR A 146 14.98 -7.11 -18.84
C THR A 146 14.83 -8.62 -19.00
N ARG A 147 13.67 -9.20 -18.64
CA ARG A 147 13.40 -10.62 -18.86
C ARG A 147 13.53 -11.01 -20.34
N SER A 148 12.99 -10.22 -21.26
CA SER A 148 13.14 -10.52 -22.69
C SER A 148 14.60 -10.51 -23.16
N ARG A 149 15.48 -9.70 -22.54
CA ARG A 149 16.92 -9.70 -22.85
C ARG A 149 17.63 -10.94 -22.31
N LEU A 150 17.27 -11.39 -21.10
CA LEU A 150 17.78 -12.65 -20.53
C LEU A 150 17.32 -13.86 -21.34
N ASP A 151 16.07 -13.84 -21.81
CA ASP A 151 15.54 -14.87 -22.70
C ASP A 151 16.34 -14.92 -24.01
N ALA A 152 16.72 -13.79 -24.59
CA ALA A 152 17.57 -13.75 -25.78
C ALA A 152 18.95 -14.41 -25.54
N ILE A 153 19.58 -14.19 -24.37
CA ILE A 153 20.84 -14.84 -24.00
C ILE A 153 20.64 -16.36 -23.84
N SER A 154 19.51 -16.79 -23.28
CA SER A 154 19.19 -18.22 -23.17
C SER A 154 19.06 -18.91 -24.53
N VAL A 155 18.52 -18.20 -25.53
CA VAL A 155 18.41 -18.68 -26.91
C VAL A 155 19.78 -18.82 -27.57
N GLU A 156 20.70 -17.87 -27.35
CA GLU A 156 22.07 -17.90 -27.87
C GLU A 156 22.95 -18.98 -27.21
N ARG A 157 22.64 -19.37 -25.97
CA ARG A 157 23.38 -20.41 -25.23
C ARG A 157 23.25 -21.79 -25.89
N GLY A 158 22.10 -22.09 -26.50
CA GLY A 158 21.83 -23.38 -27.16
C GLY A 158 22.84 -23.70 -28.28
N PRO A 159 22.97 -22.84 -29.30
CA PRO A 159 23.98 -23.00 -30.36
C PRO A 159 25.42 -23.05 -29.86
N ALA A 160 25.76 -22.26 -28.83
CA ALA A 160 27.11 -22.27 -28.25
C ALA A 160 27.44 -23.60 -27.55
N LEU A 161 26.47 -24.21 -26.86
CA LEU A 161 26.62 -25.55 -26.27
C LEU A 161 26.76 -26.63 -27.34
N GLN A 162 26.00 -26.53 -28.44
CA GLN A 162 26.13 -27.45 -29.57
C GLN A 162 27.52 -27.35 -30.21
N ALA A 163 28.02 -26.13 -30.45
CA ALA A 163 29.37 -25.91 -31.00
C ALA A 163 30.47 -26.47 -30.08
N LEU A 164 30.30 -26.34 -28.75
CA LEU A 164 31.22 -26.95 -27.78
C LEU A 164 31.20 -28.48 -27.87
N GLY A 165 30.01 -29.09 -27.91
CA GLY A 165 29.87 -30.55 -28.05
C GLY A 165 30.51 -31.08 -29.32
N ASP A 166 30.28 -30.38 -30.43
CA ASP A 166 30.88 -30.68 -31.74
C ASP A 166 32.42 -30.58 -31.75
N ALA A 167 32.98 -29.59 -31.06
CA ALA A 167 34.43 -29.39 -30.95
C ALA A 167 35.08 -30.50 -30.10
N VAL A 168 34.46 -30.83 -28.97
CA VAL A 168 34.91 -31.91 -28.07
C VAL A 168 34.82 -33.26 -28.79
N TRP A 169 33.74 -33.52 -29.53
CA TRP A 169 33.57 -34.76 -30.30
C TRP A 169 34.64 -34.92 -31.39
N ARG A 170 35.02 -33.81 -32.06
CA ARG A 170 36.07 -33.79 -33.09
C ARG A 170 37.50 -33.75 -32.52
N GLY A 171 37.67 -33.56 -31.22
CA GLY A 171 38.98 -33.42 -30.57
C GLY A 171 39.70 -32.11 -30.92
N ASP A 172 38.98 -31.08 -31.35
CA ASP A 172 39.57 -29.78 -31.70
C ASP A 172 39.70 -28.87 -30.47
N THR A 173 40.91 -28.82 -29.91
CA THR A 173 41.24 -28.03 -28.71
C THR A 173 41.19 -26.50 -28.93
N SER A 174 41.22 -26.03 -30.17
CA SER A 174 41.11 -24.60 -30.49
C SER A 174 39.65 -24.17 -30.48
N ALA A 175 38.80 -24.90 -31.19
CA ALA A 175 37.35 -24.69 -31.22
C ALA A 175 36.71 -24.91 -29.84
N GLU A 176 37.21 -25.86 -29.04
CA GLU A 176 36.74 -26.07 -27.67
C GLU A 176 36.96 -24.83 -26.79
N ARG A 177 38.16 -24.23 -26.86
CA ARG A 177 38.49 -23.02 -26.09
C ARG A 177 37.64 -21.84 -26.51
N GLU A 178 37.44 -21.65 -27.82
CA GLU A 178 36.59 -20.57 -28.35
C GLU A 178 35.14 -20.73 -27.88
N ALA A 179 34.57 -21.93 -27.99
CA ALA A 179 33.19 -22.20 -27.57
C ALA A 179 33.01 -21.99 -26.05
N ARG A 180 33.99 -22.41 -25.23
CA ARG A 180 33.99 -22.12 -23.77
C ARG A 180 34.06 -20.63 -23.48
N GLN A 181 34.94 -19.89 -24.15
CA GLN A 181 35.04 -18.44 -23.98
C GLN A 181 33.73 -17.74 -24.33
N ARG A 182 33.06 -18.19 -25.39
CA ARG A 182 31.75 -17.64 -25.79
C ARG A 182 30.66 -17.90 -24.75
N LEU A 183 30.61 -19.10 -24.16
CA LEU A 183 29.68 -19.40 -23.07
C LEU A 183 29.92 -18.53 -21.83
N VAL A 184 31.19 -18.35 -21.45
CA VAL A 184 31.56 -17.46 -20.33
C VAL A 184 31.15 -16.02 -20.62
N ALA A 185 31.36 -15.54 -21.85
CA ALA A 185 30.95 -14.19 -22.24
C ALA A 185 29.43 -13.98 -22.14
N LEU A 186 28.63 -14.97 -22.58
CA LEU A 186 27.16 -14.94 -22.46
C LEU A 186 26.70 -14.93 -21.00
N GLU A 187 27.34 -15.73 -20.14
CA GLU A 187 27.03 -15.74 -18.70
C GLU A 187 27.38 -14.42 -18.01
N GLN A 188 28.53 -13.83 -18.35
CA GLN A 188 28.94 -12.52 -17.83
C GLN A 188 27.97 -11.42 -18.25
N GLU A 189 27.53 -11.42 -19.50
CA GLU A 189 26.55 -10.46 -20.01
C GLU A 189 25.19 -10.61 -19.32
N GLY A 190 24.71 -11.85 -19.15
CA GLY A 190 23.48 -12.12 -18.43
C GLY A 190 23.54 -11.61 -16.99
N LYS A 191 24.63 -11.91 -16.28
CA LYS A 191 24.84 -11.47 -14.90
C LYS A 191 24.91 -9.95 -14.78
N ARG A 192 25.60 -9.27 -15.71
CA ARG A 192 25.66 -7.80 -15.76
C ARG A 192 24.27 -7.17 -15.87
N ILE A 193 23.41 -7.75 -16.71
CA ILE A 193 22.03 -7.29 -16.91
C ILE A 193 21.17 -7.51 -15.65
N GLU A 194 21.33 -8.66 -14.99
CA GLU A 194 20.65 -8.97 -13.72
C GLU A 194 21.06 -7.99 -12.60
N ASP A 195 22.36 -7.74 -12.45
CA ASP A 195 22.91 -6.81 -11.46
C ASP A 195 22.40 -5.38 -11.71
N GLU A 196 22.35 -4.93 -12.97
CA GLU A 196 21.78 -3.62 -13.33
C GLU A 196 20.30 -3.51 -12.94
N LEU A 197 19.51 -4.56 -13.18
CA LEU A 197 18.10 -4.60 -12.77
C LEU A 197 17.96 -4.58 -11.24
N ALA A 198 18.77 -5.35 -10.52
CA ALA A 198 18.74 -5.40 -9.07
C ALA A 198 19.00 -4.02 -8.45
N VAL A 199 20.01 -3.28 -8.95
CA VAL A 199 20.31 -1.91 -8.53
C VAL A 199 19.14 -0.96 -8.79
N ARG A 200 18.51 -1.04 -9.97
CA ARG A 200 17.36 -0.19 -10.31
C ARG A 200 16.13 -0.47 -9.44
N LEU A 201 15.84 -1.74 -9.17
CA LEU A 201 14.72 -2.15 -8.32
C LEU A 201 14.96 -1.74 -6.86
N ALA A 202 16.16 -1.94 -6.31
CA ALA A 202 16.51 -1.49 -4.97
C ALA A 202 16.32 0.03 -4.81
N GLY A 203 16.74 0.82 -5.81
CA GLY A 203 16.51 2.26 -5.83
C GLY A 203 15.02 2.64 -5.89
N ALA A 204 14.18 1.87 -6.58
CA ALA A 204 12.74 2.10 -6.64
C ALA A 204 12.04 1.77 -5.30
N ASP A 205 12.41 0.65 -4.68
CA ASP A 205 11.89 0.24 -3.38
C ASP A 205 12.25 1.24 -2.28
N GLU A 206 13.47 1.80 -2.32
CA GLU A 206 13.88 2.86 -1.40
C GLU A 206 13.05 4.14 -1.58
N ARG A 207 12.74 4.55 -2.81
CA ARG A 207 11.84 5.69 -3.06
C ARG A 207 10.43 5.43 -2.51
N ILE A 208 9.89 4.23 -2.74
CA ILE A 208 8.59 3.83 -2.21
C ILE A 208 8.60 3.81 -0.68
N ARG A 209 9.65 3.27 -0.07
CA ARG A 209 9.84 3.26 1.39
C ARG A 209 9.85 4.68 1.95
N ARG A 210 10.64 5.58 1.35
CA ARG A 210 10.72 6.99 1.77
C ARG A 210 9.39 7.72 1.62
N ALA A 211 8.66 7.48 0.54
CA ALA A 211 7.33 8.05 0.33
C ALA A 211 6.29 7.53 1.34
N ARG A 212 6.48 6.33 1.93
CA ARG A 212 5.61 5.75 2.96
C ARG A 212 5.92 6.23 4.38
N LEU A 213 7.14 6.68 4.67
CA LEU A 213 7.52 7.17 6.01
C LEU A 213 6.55 8.22 6.59
N PRO A 214 6.09 9.24 5.83
CA PRO A 214 5.15 10.23 6.37
C PRO A 214 3.69 9.75 6.46
N VAL A 215 3.35 8.61 5.83
CA VAL A 215 1.98 8.06 5.78
C VAL A 215 1.79 6.89 6.77
N GLN A 216 2.82 6.53 7.55
CA GLN A 216 2.61 5.54 8.60
C GLN A 216 1.66 6.16 9.64
N ASP A 217 0.46 5.59 9.72
CA ASP A 217 -0.56 5.98 10.69
C ASP A 217 0.09 5.98 12.07
N THR A 218 0.24 7.16 12.65
CA THR A 218 0.58 7.30 14.06
C THR A 218 -0.62 6.81 14.83
N LEU A 219 -0.66 5.51 15.10
CA LEU A 219 -1.67 4.92 15.97
C LEU A 219 -1.48 5.55 17.34
N MET A 220 -2.46 6.34 17.77
CA MET A 220 -2.57 6.77 19.16
C MET A 220 -2.82 5.51 19.98
N VAL A 221 -1.79 5.02 20.67
CA VAL A 221 -1.93 3.95 21.65
C VAL A 221 -2.93 4.46 22.69
N THR A 222 -4.11 3.83 22.73
CA THR A 222 -5.09 4.16 23.75
C THR A 222 -4.51 3.76 25.11
N PRO A 223 -4.59 4.60 26.17
CA PRO A 223 -3.97 4.30 27.46
C PRO A 223 -4.40 2.98 28.13
N ASN A 224 -5.41 2.29 27.59
CA ASN A 224 -6.01 1.09 28.17
C ASN A 224 -5.84 -0.18 27.32
N GLU A 225 -5.08 -0.15 26.22
CA GLU A 225 -4.66 -1.42 25.59
C GLU A 225 -3.55 -2.05 26.46
N PRO A 226 -3.78 -3.25 27.04
CA PRO A 226 -2.73 -3.93 27.77
C PRO A 226 -1.62 -4.27 26.78
N SER A 227 -0.43 -3.70 27.00
CA SER A 227 0.76 -4.08 26.26
C SER A 227 0.96 -5.59 26.34
N ALA A 228 1.45 -6.20 25.25
CA ALA A 228 1.76 -7.63 25.24
C ALA A 228 2.57 -7.98 26.51
N PRO A 229 2.22 -9.07 27.23
CA PRO A 229 2.95 -9.46 28.42
C PRO A 229 4.45 -9.52 28.12
N TYR A 230 5.23 -8.73 28.85
CA TYR A 230 6.68 -8.82 28.77
C TYR A 230 7.08 -10.28 29.00
N PRO A 231 7.96 -10.87 28.17
CA PRO A 231 8.50 -12.18 28.48
C PRO A 231 9.11 -12.10 29.89
N PRO A 232 8.87 -13.11 30.76
CA PRO A 232 9.47 -13.13 32.08
C PRO A 232 11.00 -12.95 31.91
N PRO A 233 11.63 -12.09 32.72
CA PRO A 233 13.06 -11.90 32.65
C PRO A 233 13.72 -13.27 32.79
N ASP A 234 14.59 -13.60 31.85
CA ASP A 234 15.39 -14.80 31.95
C ASP A 234 16.20 -14.68 33.26
N GLU A 235 15.84 -15.49 34.26
CA GLU A 235 16.57 -15.57 35.54
C GLU A 235 17.94 -16.24 35.37
N GLY A 236 18.41 -16.43 34.14
CA GLY A 236 19.79 -16.75 33.81
C GLY A 236 20.68 -15.51 33.88
N ASN A 237 21.39 -15.36 35.01
CA ASN A 237 22.58 -14.52 35.26
C ASN A 237 22.53 -13.07 34.70
N PRO A 238 22.58 -12.01 35.53
CA PRO A 238 22.44 -10.63 35.07
C PRO A 238 23.35 -10.35 33.87
N PRO A 239 22.84 -9.72 32.80
CA PRO A 239 23.68 -9.35 31.67
C PRO A 239 24.84 -8.54 32.21
N GLN A 240 26.07 -8.96 31.89
CA GLN A 240 27.25 -8.17 32.22
C GLN A 240 26.99 -6.74 31.73
N PRO A 241 27.18 -5.72 32.60
CA PRO A 241 27.03 -4.34 32.19
C PRO A 241 27.78 -4.14 30.89
N ALA A 242 27.13 -3.55 29.88
CA ALA A 242 27.78 -3.24 28.62
C ALA A 242 29.10 -2.54 28.95
N GLN A 243 30.23 -3.16 28.60
CA GLN A 243 31.53 -2.52 28.75
C GLN A 243 31.52 -1.32 27.82
N VAL A 244 31.22 -0.15 28.38
CA VAL A 244 31.40 1.12 27.70
C VAL A 244 32.90 1.20 27.42
N PRO A 245 33.34 1.25 26.15
CA PRO A 245 34.73 1.51 25.86
C PRO A 245 35.12 2.78 26.61
N GLU A 246 36.16 2.72 27.43
CA GLU A 246 36.65 3.90 28.14
C GLU A 246 36.80 5.04 27.12
N PRO A 247 36.38 6.27 27.47
CA PRO A 247 36.59 7.43 26.64
C PRO A 247 38.04 7.46 26.18
N TYR A 248 38.26 7.59 24.88
CA TYR A 248 39.60 7.77 24.32
C TYR A 248 40.32 8.83 25.17
N PRO A 249 41.59 8.58 25.58
CA PRO A 249 42.35 9.59 26.28
C PRO A 249 42.34 10.86 25.42
N PRO A 250 42.20 12.04 26.05
CA PRO A 250 42.28 13.30 25.31
C PRO A 250 43.56 13.27 24.45
N PRO A 251 43.50 13.73 23.19
CA PRO A 251 44.67 13.77 22.34
C PRO A 251 45.78 14.48 23.11
N ASP A 252 46.95 13.84 23.19
CA ASP A 252 48.14 14.40 23.80
C ASP A 252 48.38 15.76 23.15
N GLU A 253 48.07 16.84 23.87
CA GLU A 253 48.47 18.18 23.47
C GLU A 253 49.98 18.16 23.52
N GLY A 254 50.57 17.83 22.36
CA GLY A 254 51.98 17.56 22.21
C GLY A 254 52.78 18.57 23.01
N THR A 255 53.67 18.06 23.84
CA THR A 255 54.70 18.86 24.51
C THR A 255 55.22 19.86 23.47
N PRO A 256 55.10 21.19 23.72
CA PRO A 256 55.60 22.18 22.78
C PRO A 256 57.06 21.85 22.45
N PRO A 257 57.48 21.86 21.18
CA PRO A 257 58.87 21.63 20.87
C PRO A 257 59.71 22.64 21.67
N VAL A 258 60.63 22.10 22.47
CA VAL A 258 61.71 22.89 23.06
C VAL A 258 62.41 23.58 21.88
N PRO A 259 62.55 24.92 21.89
CA PRO A 259 63.24 25.62 20.82
C PRO A 259 64.63 25.02 20.65
N GLU A 260 64.96 24.59 19.43
CA GLU A 260 66.33 24.24 19.07
C GLU A 260 67.25 25.43 19.41
N PRO A 261 68.41 25.20 20.05
CA PRO A 261 69.37 26.25 20.31
C PRO A 261 69.87 26.82 18.98
N ASP A 262 69.68 28.14 18.81
CA ASP A 262 70.11 28.95 17.67
C ASP A 262 71.60 28.73 17.34
N PRO A 263 71.94 28.10 16.19
CA PRO A 263 73.31 27.97 15.74
C PRO A 263 73.67 29.23 14.95
N GLY A 264 73.86 30.35 15.65
CA GLY A 264 74.01 31.66 15.00
C GLY A 264 74.79 32.73 15.75
N GLN A 265 75.31 32.45 16.94
CA GLN A 265 76.23 33.37 17.63
C GLN A 265 77.67 32.86 17.54
N THR A 266 78.22 32.95 16.33
CA THR A 266 79.65 33.20 16.12
C THR A 266 79.78 34.58 15.50
N GLU A 267 80.33 35.49 16.30
CA GLU A 267 81.36 36.45 15.88
C GLU A 267 81.05 37.38 14.71
N SER A 268 80.86 38.66 15.01
CA SER A 268 81.55 39.75 14.32
C SER A 268 81.61 41.00 15.22
N GLU A 269 82.83 41.53 15.31
CA GLU A 269 83.28 42.84 15.82
C GLU A 269 82.33 44.03 15.66
#